data_AF-A0A1S9IHM8-F1
#
_entry.id   AF-A0A1S9IHM8-F1
#
_cell.length_a   1.000
_cell.length_b   1.000
_cell.length_c   1.000
_cell.angle_alpha   90.00
_cell.angle_beta   90.00
_cell.angle_gamma   90.00
#
_symmetry.space_group_name_H-M   'P 1'
#
loop_
_entity.id
_entity.type
_entity.pdbx_description
1 polymer ?
#
loop_
_entity_poly.entity_id
_entity_poly.type
_entity_poly.pdbx_seq_one_letter_code
_entity_poly.pdbx_strand_id
1 'polypeptide(L)'
;MAKDVIKEIKAAEEEANKIIDNAKLESREIIKKAEENALKEYKDIINKSSLETKKIMDEAENKANGEADFILKEGKKEADEILNVSNDLFDKAVNFVVERIVKFNGNS
;
A
#
# COMPACT_ATOMS: atom_id res chain seq x y z
N MET A 1 47.14 39.55 -50.21
CA MET A 1 47.71 39.43 -48.84
C MET A 1 46.83 40.12 -47.81
N ALA A 2 46.89 41.45 -47.58
CA ALA A 2 46.08 42.08 -46.52
C ALA A 2 44.55 41.88 -46.65
N LYS A 3 44.03 41.90 -47.89
CA LYS A 3 42.59 41.70 -48.18
C LYS A 3 42.12 40.26 -47.99
N ASP A 4 43.03 39.29 -48.14
CA ASP A 4 42.74 37.87 -47.95
C ASP A 4 42.74 37.52 -46.46
N VAL A 5 43.69 38.08 -45.71
CA VAL A 5 43.73 37.97 -44.24
C VAL A 5 42.46 38.53 -43.60
N ILE A 6 41.96 39.69 -44.07
CA ILE A 6 40.70 40.26 -43.57
C ILE A 6 39.50 39.35 -43.87
N LYS A 7 39.48 38.66 -45.02
CA LYS A 7 38.42 37.70 -45.34
C LYS A 7 38.47 36.46 -44.46
N GLU A 8 39.66 35.93 -44.18
CA GLU A 8 39.83 34.79 -43.26
C GLU A 8 39.39 35.14 -41.84
N ILE A 9 39.75 36.33 -41.34
CA ILE A 9 39.31 36.80 -40.02
C ILE A 9 37.78 36.86 -39.96
N LYS A 10 37.13 37.44 -40.98
CA LYS A 10 35.67 37.53 -41.03
C LYS A 10 35.00 36.14 -41.08
N ALA A 11 35.59 35.20 -41.82
CA ALA A 11 35.08 33.82 -41.89
C ALA A 11 35.21 33.11 -40.53
N ALA A 12 36.35 33.29 -39.84
CA ALA A 12 36.55 32.75 -38.50
C ALA A 12 35.58 33.35 -37.47
N GLU A 13 35.26 34.65 -37.56
CA GLU A 13 34.25 35.29 -36.71
C GLU A 13 32.84 34.73 -36.96
N GLU A 14 32.45 34.50 -38.21
CA GLU A 14 31.17 33.86 -38.55
C GLU A 14 31.09 32.43 -38.04
N GLU A 15 32.17 31.66 -38.15
CA GLU A 15 32.24 30.29 -37.65
C GLU A 15 32.17 30.24 -36.12
N ALA A 16 32.90 31.12 -35.43
CA ALA A 16 32.82 31.25 -33.98
C ALA A 16 31.41 31.60 -33.50
N ASN A 17 30.73 32.54 -34.19
CA ASN A 17 29.34 32.88 -33.87
C ASN A 17 28.38 31.69 -34.05
N LYS A 18 28.54 30.92 -35.14
CA LYS A 18 27.75 29.69 -35.34
C LYS A 18 27.98 28.67 -34.23
N ILE A 19 29.22 28.48 -33.78
CA ILE A 19 29.54 27.57 -32.68
C ILE A 19 28.84 28.03 -31.39
N ILE A 20 28.88 29.32 -31.08
CA ILE A 20 28.22 29.88 -29.89
C ILE A 20 26.70 29.69 -29.95
N ASP A 21 26.09 29.96 -31.10
CA ASP A 21 24.63 29.83 -31.26
C ASP A 21 24.18 28.37 -31.20
N ASN A 22 24.93 27.44 -31.80
CA ASN A 22 24.67 26.01 -31.68
C ASN A 22 24.81 25.54 -30.23
N ALA A 23 25.86 25.95 -29.52
CA ALA A 23 26.05 25.59 -28.11
C ALA A 23 24.90 26.11 -27.21
N LYS A 24 24.37 27.31 -27.49
CA LYS A 24 23.19 27.85 -26.79
C LYS A 24 21.93 27.02 -27.07
N LEU A 25 21.74 26.58 -28.31
CA LEU A 25 20.61 25.73 -28.68
C LEU A 25 20.70 24.36 -28.00
N GLU A 26 21.85 23.70 -28.08
CA GLU A 26 22.10 22.42 -27.43
C GLU A 26 21.90 22.50 -25.91
N SER A 27 22.40 23.55 -25.27
CA SER A 27 22.21 23.78 -23.83
C SER A 27 20.72 23.85 -23.48
N ARG A 28 19.92 24.59 -24.26
CA ARG A 28 18.47 24.68 -24.05
C ARG A 28 17.77 23.34 -24.26
N GLU A 29 18.18 22.56 -25.25
CA GLU A 29 17.61 21.23 -25.47
C GLU A 29 17.95 20.26 -24.34
N ILE A 30 19.16 20.31 -23.80
CA ILE A 30 19.58 19.49 -22.66
C ILE A 30 18.71 19.80 -21.44
N ILE A 31 18.52 21.10 -21.13
CA ILE A 31 17.68 21.52 -20.01
C ILE A 31 16.24 21.05 -20.21
N LYS A 32 15.66 21.25 -21.40
CA LYS A 32 14.29 20.83 -21.70
C LYS A 32 14.12 19.31 -21.57
N LYS A 33 15.05 18.52 -22.09
CA LYS A 33 15.01 17.04 -21.95
C LYS A 33 15.15 16.61 -20.49
N ALA A 34 15.99 17.30 -19.71
CA ALA A 34 16.13 17.03 -18.29
C ALA A 34 14.82 17.32 -17.52
N GLU A 35 14.15 18.43 -17.83
CA GLU A 35 12.84 18.77 -17.24
C GLU A 35 11.75 17.75 -17.62
N GLU A 36 11.69 17.35 -18.88
CA GLU A 36 10.75 16.32 -19.36
C GLU A 36 10.97 14.97 -18.67
N ASN A 37 12.24 14.56 -18.54
CA ASN A 37 12.61 13.32 -17.84
C ASN A 37 12.28 13.39 -16.35
N ALA A 38 12.57 14.51 -15.69
CA ALA A 38 12.25 14.70 -14.27
C ALA A 38 10.74 14.63 -14.01
N LEU A 39 9.94 15.27 -14.87
CA LEU A 39 8.47 15.20 -14.79
C LEU A 39 7.95 13.78 -15.00
N LYS A 40 8.56 13.03 -15.91
CA LYS A 40 8.20 11.62 -16.16
C LYS A 40 8.53 10.75 -14.95
N GLU A 41 9.76 10.85 -14.43
CA GLU A 41 10.17 10.09 -13.25
C GLU A 41 9.32 10.42 -12.03
N TYR A 42 9.00 11.70 -11.81
CA TYR A 42 8.10 12.10 -10.74
C TYR A 42 6.73 11.43 -10.85
N LYS A 43 6.11 11.45 -12.04
CA LYS A 43 4.82 10.78 -12.28
C LYS A 43 4.92 9.27 -12.09
N ASP A 44 6.00 8.66 -12.55
CA ASP A 44 6.22 7.22 -12.41
C ASP A 44 6.36 6.82 -10.93
N ILE A 45 7.06 7.62 -10.12
CA ILE A 45 7.17 7.41 -8.66
C ILE A 45 5.79 7.49 -8.01
N ILE A 46 5.01 8.55 -8.28
CA ILE A 46 3.67 8.70 -7.72
C ILE A 46 2.77 7.52 -8.08
N ASN A 47 2.79 7.09 -9.35
CA ASN A 47 1.99 5.95 -9.81
C ASN A 47 2.40 4.64 -9.12
N LYS A 48 3.71 4.38 -9.01
CA LYS A 48 4.22 3.19 -8.32
C LYS A 48 3.84 3.20 -6.84
N SER A 49 4.04 4.31 -6.15
CA SER A 49 3.67 4.44 -4.74
C SER A 49 2.17 4.27 -4.52
N SER A 50 1.33 4.80 -5.42
CA SER A 50 -0.12 4.58 -5.35
C SER A 50 -0.50 3.12 -5.54
N LEU A 51 0.15 2.42 -6.48
CA LEU A 51 -0.11 1.00 -6.73
C LEU A 51 0.33 0.13 -5.55
N GLU A 52 1.50 0.41 -4.97
CA GLU A 52 2.00 -0.28 -3.78
C GLU A 52 1.10 -0.05 -2.58
N THR A 53 0.66 1.20 -2.35
CA THR A 53 -0.28 1.52 -1.27
C THR A 53 -1.57 0.73 -1.42
N LYS A 54 -2.14 0.70 -2.62
CA LYS A 54 -3.36 -0.08 -2.89
C LYS A 54 -3.14 -1.57 -2.61
N LYS A 55 -2.01 -2.14 -3.07
CA LYS A 55 -1.67 -3.53 -2.81
C LYS A 55 -1.57 -3.84 -1.31
N ILE A 56 -0.92 -2.97 -0.53
CA ILE A 56 -0.81 -3.12 0.92
C ILE A 56 -2.19 -3.08 1.58
N MET A 57 -3.06 -2.14 1.16
CA MET A 57 -4.45 -2.07 1.64
C MET A 57 -5.22 -3.35 1.34
N ASP A 58 -5.18 -3.81 0.09
CA ASP A 58 -5.91 -5.00 -0.37
C ASP A 58 -5.41 -6.25 0.38
N GLU A 59 -4.10 -6.38 0.62
CA GLU A 59 -3.53 -7.47 1.41
C GLU A 59 -3.95 -7.41 2.88
N ALA A 60 -4.00 -6.21 3.48
CA ALA A 60 -4.45 -6.02 4.85
C ALA A 60 -5.94 -6.36 5.03
N GLU A 61 -6.78 -5.93 4.08
CA GLU A 61 -8.22 -6.22 4.08
C GLU A 61 -8.48 -7.73 3.93
N ASN A 62 -7.78 -8.40 3.00
CA ASN A 62 -7.93 -9.84 2.82
C ASN A 62 -7.50 -10.64 4.06
N LYS A 63 -6.40 -10.23 4.73
CA LYS A 63 -5.97 -10.85 5.99
C LYS A 63 -6.99 -10.64 7.09
N ALA A 64 -7.46 -9.40 7.28
CA ALA A 64 -8.45 -9.07 8.29
C ALA A 64 -9.76 -9.84 8.09
N ASN A 65 -10.25 -9.95 6.85
CA ASN A 65 -11.43 -10.74 6.53
C ASN A 65 -11.22 -12.23 6.81
N GLY A 66 -10.06 -12.79 6.43
CA GLY A 66 -9.73 -14.18 6.74
C GLY A 66 -9.66 -14.48 8.25
N GLU A 67 -9.07 -13.58 9.03
CA GLU A 67 -9.02 -13.68 10.50
C GLU A 67 -10.43 -13.53 11.11
N ALA A 68 -11.23 -12.58 10.62
CA ALA A 68 -12.60 -12.38 11.08
C ALA A 68 -13.48 -13.61 10.81
N ASP A 69 -13.38 -14.20 9.62
CA ASP A 69 -14.10 -15.43 9.25
C ASP A 69 -13.69 -16.61 10.14
N PHE A 70 -12.39 -16.73 10.44
CA PHE A 70 -11.87 -17.75 11.35
C PHE A 70 -12.44 -17.57 12.77
N ILE A 71 -12.38 -16.36 13.32
CA ILE A 71 -12.90 -16.05 14.66
C ILE A 71 -14.41 -16.31 14.72
N LEU A 72 -15.17 -15.91 13.69
CA LEU A 72 -16.61 -16.14 13.62
C LEU A 72 -16.95 -17.64 13.59
N LYS A 73 -16.17 -18.43 12.84
CA LYS A 73 -16.39 -19.87 12.75
C LYS A 73 -16.10 -20.58 14.06
N GLU A 74 -14.98 -20.25 14.71
CA GLU A 74 -14.64 -20.83 16.02
C GLU A 74 -15.65 -20.40 17.07
N GLY A 75 -16.03 -19.12 17.13
CA GLY A 75 -17.04 -18.63 18.08
C GLY A 75 -18.41 -19.29 17.91
N LYS A 76 -18.83 -19.56 16.66
CA LYS A 76 -20.06 -20.34 16.40
C LYS A 76 -19.95 -21.77 16.89
N LYS A 77 -18.81 -22.42 16.64
CA LYS A 77 -18.56 -23.79 17.10
C LYS A 77 -18.60 -23.88 18.62
N GLU A 78 -17.95 -22.95 19.32
CA GLU A 78 -17.98 -22.88 20.79
C GLU A 78 -19.40 -22.65 21.31
N ALA A 79 -20.16 -21.75 20.69
CA ALA A 79 -21.55 -21.52 21.06
C ALA A 79 -22.42 -22.76 20.87
N ASP A 80 -22.24 -23.48 19.75
CA ASP A 80 -22.95 -24.73 19.47
C ASP A 80 -22.57 -25.82 20.48
N GLU A 81 -21.31 -25.91 20.90
CA GLU A 81 -20.87 -26.85 21.94
C GLU A 81 -21.52 -26.56 23.30
N ILE A 82 -21.68 -25.28 23.66
CA ILE A 82 -22.38 -24.86 24.88
C ILE A 82 -23.88 -25.20 24.81
N LEU A 83 -24.52 -24.89 23.67
CA LEU A 83 -25.95 -25.13 23.48
C LEU A 83 -26.31 -26.62 23.42
N ASN A 84 -25.40 -27.45 22.90
CA ASN A 84 -25.59 -28.90 22.79
C ASN A 84 -25.08 -29.68 24.01
N VAL A 85 -24.98 -29.04 25.18
CA VAL A 85 -24.74 -29.76 26.44
C VAL A 85 -25.78 -30.87 26.61
N SER A 86 -25.32 -32.05 27.03
CA SER A 86 -26.19 -33.21 27.12
C SER A 86 -27.30 -33.02 28.16
N ASN A 87 -28.50 -33.51 27.84
CA ASN A 87 -29.63 -33.50 28.77
C ASN A 87 -29.27 -34.21 30.08
N ASP A 88 -28.46 -35.26 30.05
CA ASP A 88 -27.94 -35.92 31.25
C ASP A 88 -27.16 -34.98 32.18
N LEU A 89 -26.36 -34.06 31.64
CA LEU A 89 -25.62 -33.06 32.41
C LEU A 89 -26.57 -31.99 32.97
N PHE A 90 -27.55 -31.58 32.17
CA PHE A 90 -28.60 -30.66 32.59
C PHE A 90 -29.42 -31.23 33.75
N ASP A 91 -29.90 -32.47 33.62
CA ASP A 91 -30.69 -33.15 34.64
C ASP A 91 -29.89 -33.37 35.93
N LYS A 92 -28.60 -33.70 35.82
CA LYS A 92 -27.70 -33.75 36.99
C LYS A 92 -27.55 -32.40 37.67
N ALA A 93 -27.42 -31.32 36.89
CA ALA A 93 -27.32 -29.97 37.45
C ALA A 93 -28.62 -29.55 38.15
N VAL A 94 -29.78 -29.86 37.56
CA VAL A 94 -31.11 -29.62 38.18
C VAL A 94 -31.23 -30.40 39.50
N ASN A 95 -30.94 -31.70 39.49
CA ASN A 95 -31.02 -32.53 40.70
C ASN A 95 -30.08 -32.05 41.80
N PHE A 96 -28.86 -31.61 41.46
CA PHE A 96 -27.93 -31.03 42.43
C PHE A 96 -28.49 -29.78 43.12
N VAL A 97 -29.13 -28.89 42.35
CA VAL A 97 -29.76 -27.68 42.89
C VAL A 97 -30.94 -28.03 43.78
N VAL A 98 -31.81 -28.96 43.34
CA VAL A 98 -32.97 -29.44 44.12
C VAL A 98 -32.52 -30.06 45.43
N GLU A 99 -31.53 -30.97 45.40
CA GLU A 99 -31.00 -31.58 46.62
C GLU A 99 -30.46 -30.54 47.60
N ARG A 100 -29.78 -29.49 47.11
CA ARG A 100 -29.22 -28.45 47.97
C ARG A 100 -30.32 -27.61 48.65
N ILE A 101 -31.40 -27.32 47.95
CA ILE A 101 -32.56 -26.61 48.51
C ILE A 101 -33.29 -27.51 49.52
N VAL A 102 -33.55 -28.77 49.16
CA VAL A 102 -34.25 -29.73 50.02
C VAL A 102 -33.44 -30.03 51.29
N LYS A 103 -32.10 -30.14 51.22
CA LYS A 103 -31.25 -30.31 52.41
C LYS A 103 -31.22 -29.08 53.32
N PHE A 104 -31.44 -27.87 52.78
CA PHE A 104 -31.50 -26.63 53.55
C PHE A 104 -32.88 -26.39 54.19
N ASN A 105 -33.96 -26.75 53.50
CA ASN A 105 -35.34 -26.53 53.95
C ASN A 105 -36.02 -27.76 54.58
N GLY A 106 -35.44 -28.96 54.41
CA GLY A 106 -36.05 -30.25 54.75
C GLY A 106 -35.63 -30.82 56.10
N ASN A 107 -35.16 -29.98 57.03
CA ASN A 107 -35.00 -30.39 58.42
C ASN A 107 -36.29 -30.11 59.20
N SER A 108 -37.28 -30.98 59.00
CA SER A 108 -38.28 -31.39 59.99
C SER A 108 -38.56 -32.87 59.80
#